data_AF-A0A820U681-F1
#
_entry.id   AF-A0A820U681-F1
#
_cell.length_a   1.000
_cell.length_b   1.000
_cell.length_c   1.000
_cell.angle_alpha   90.00
_cell.angle_beta   90.00
_cell.angle_gamma   90.00
#
_symmetry.space_group_name_H-M   'P 1'
#
loop_
_entity.id
_entity.type
_entity.pdbx_description
1 polymer ?
#
loop_
_entity_poly.entity_id
_entity_poly.type
_entity_poly.pdbx_seq_one_letter_code
_entity_poly.pdbx_strand_id
1 'polypeptide(L)'
;MTCSSTLFWRIETSPPSYIFGTIHIPYKFVWPYVSKEIRQAFMSSTHFYAEIDAIDDTFWDDFLLCLVNRSKRIERSTNPVTKGELLDIYLTLEARRLNKTVGSLESAEYFCEKESWRFNLTTWIIILTYIKNKMKNETFSIDLIRHDLNELIIKDYICNEIDNTYMKILLEKNDDLQHIEQRDEQISHHIHRLLNHSNNNRYFFAIGAAHMFGRRQNLIVRLKKFGYKITRICTYQNRI
;
A
#
# COMPACT_ATOMS: atom_id res chain seq x y z
N MET A 1 13.39 20.34 2.05
CA MET A 1 12.75 20.10 3.37
C MET A 1 13.66 19.20 4.19
N THR A 2 13.88 19.48 5.48
CA THR A 2 14.72 18.63 6.35
C THR A 2 13.86 17.87 7.36
N CYS A 3 13.49 16.66 6.98
CA CYS A 3 12.89 15.63 7.82
C CYS A 3 13.31 14.27 7.25
N SER A 4 13.50 13.27 8.11
CA SER A 4 13.48 11.87 7.69
C SER A 4 12.86 11.03 8.79
N SER A 5 11.72 10.43 8.49
CA SER A 5 11.49 9.00 8.59
C SER A 5 10.16 8.70 7.90
N THR A 6 10.10 7.66 7.08
CA THR A 6 8.81 7.18 6.55
C THR A 6 8.31 5.99 7.37
N LEU A 7 7.07 5.58 7.11
CA LEU A 7 6.34 4.57 7.88
C LEU A 7 6.98 3.20 7.72
N PHE A 8 7.84 2.81 8.66
CA PHE A 8 8.64 1.60 8.53
C PHE A 8 8.69 0.77 9.81
N TRP A 9 8.48 -0.53 9.67
CA TRP A 9 8.54 -1.50 10.76
C TRP A 9 9.38 -2.69 10.38
N ARG A 10 10.09 -3.22 11.37
CA ARG A 10 10.79 -4.50 11.29
C ARG A 10 10.03 -5.55 12.08
N ILE A 11 9.86 -6.71 11.44
CA ILE A 11 9.36 -7.94 12.04
C ILE A 11 10.60 -8.77 12.40
N GLU A 12 10.74 -9.17 13.67
CA GLU A 12 11.90 -9.93 14.17
C GLU A 12 11.81 -11.43 13.81
N THR A 13 11.69 -11.71 12.51
CA THR A 13 11.89 -13.04 11.92
C THR A 13 13.39 -13.32 11.68
N SER A 14 13.73 -14.55 11.32
CA SER A 14 15.10 -14.95 10.98
C SER A 14 15.14 -15.52 9.56
N PRO A 15 15.61 -14.76 8.54
CA PRO A 15 16.08 -13.36 8.59
C PRO A 15 14.92 -12.35 8.80
N PRO A 16 15.22 -11.11 9.24
CA PRO A 16 14.18 -10.13 9.60
C PRO A 16 13.43 -9.62 8.38
N SER A 17 12.10 -9.54 8.48
CA SER A 17 11.21 -9.01 7.45
C SER A 17 10.72 -7.61 7.77
N TYR A 18 10.12 -6.92 6.81
CA TYR A 18 9.82 -5.49 6.91
C TYR A 18 8.46 -5.11 6.38
N ILE A 19 7.84 -4.10 6.99
CA ILE A 19 6.61 -3.47 6.52
C ILE A 19 6.91 -2.00 6.24
N PHE A 20 6.56 -1.55 5.04
CA PHE A 20 6.65 -0.18 4.58
C PHE A 20 5.26 0.36 4.28
N GLY A 21 4.86 1.39 5.01
CA GLY A 21 3.60 2.10 4.85
C GLY A 21 3.64 3.02 3.63
N THR A 22 2.96 2.70 2.54
CA THR A 22 2.95 3.48 1.30
C THR A 22 1.83 4.52 1.26
N ILE A 23 1.93 5.47 0.34
CA ILE A 23 0.86 6.41 0.02
C ILE A 23 0.70 6.45 -1.50
N HIS A 24 -0.54 6.63 -1.96
CA HIS A 24 -0.89 6.66 -3.39
C HIS A 24 -0.56 8.02 -4.02
N ILE A 25 0.71 8.40 -3.95
CA ILE A 25 1.28 9.62 -4.52
C ILE A 25 2.38 9.20 -5.52
N PRO A 26 2.56 9.95 -6.63
CA PRO A 26 3.63 9.63 -7.57
C PRO A 26 5.00 9.50 -6.90
N TYR A 27 5.73 8.43 -7.21
CA TYR A 27 6.95 8.05 -6.49
C TYR A 27 8.00 9.18 -6.54
N LYS A 28 8.06 9.97 -7.61
CA LYS A 28 8.99 11.11 -7.77
C LYS A 28 8.91 12.13 -6.63
N PHE A 29 7.77 12.26 -5.95
CA PHE A 29 7.59 13.22 -4.85
C PHE A 29 7.97 12.65 -3.49
N VAL A 30 8.04 11.32 -3.36
CA VAL A 30 8.23 10.63 -2.08
C VAL A 30 9.58 9.90 -2.04
N TRP A 31 9.91 9.18 -3.11
CA TRP A 31 11.09 8.34 -3.24
C TRP A 31 12.39 9.06 -2.87
N PRO A 32 12.67 10.30 -3.31
CA PRO A 32 13.88 11.02 -2.92
C PRO A 32 14.08 11.15 -1.41
N TYR A 33 12.98 11.15 -0.64
CA TYR A 33 12.95 11.30 0.81
C TYR A 33 12.81 9.97 1.57
N VAL A 34 12.62 8.84 0.87
CA VAL A 34 12.65 7.51 1.49
C VAL A 34 14.06 7.22 2.00
N SER A 35 14.17 6.89 3.29
CA SER A 35 15.43 6.74 4.00
C SER A 35 16.28 5.57 3.49
N LYS A 36 17.58 5.61 3.79
CA LYS A 36 18.55 4.61 3.31
C LYS A 36 18.22 3.23 3.87
N GLU A 37 17.74 3.17 5.11
CA GLU A 37 17.40 1.94 5.81
C GLU A 37 16.24 1.22 5.11
N ILE A 38 15.23 1.96 4.67
CA ILE A 38 14.08 1.40 3.93
C ILE A 38 14.52 0.88 2.58
N ARG A 39 15.34 1.67 1.85
CA ARG A 39 15.90 1.22 0.58
C ARG A 39 16.77 -0.02 0.75
N GLN A 40 17.59 -0.10 1.80
CA GLN A 40 18.41 -1.27 2.09
C GLN A 40 17.57 -2.50 2.45
N ALA A 41 16.51 -2.33 3.24
CA ALA A 41 15.58 -3.40 3.55
C ALA A 41 14.86 -3.90 2.29
N PHE A 42 14.41 -2.99 1.42
CA PHE A 42 13.85 -3.34 0.12
C PHE A 42 14.86 -4.12 -0.72
N MET A 43 16.08 -3.61 -0.89
CA MET A 43 17.12 -4.25 -1.71
C MET A 43 17.52 -5.63 -1.18
N SER A 44 17.69 -5.79 0.14
CA SER A 44 18.11 -7.04 0.76
C SER A 44 17.01 -8.13 0.80
N SER A 45 15.74 -7.76 0.64
CA SER A 45 14.62 -8.70 0.69
C SER A 45 14.55 -9.57 -0.56
N THR A 46 14.30 -10.86 -0.39
CA THR A 46 14.14 -11.81 -1.51
C THR A 46 12.70 -11.83 -2.02
N HIS A 47 11.75 -11.46 -1.17
CA HIS A 47 10.33 -11.45 -1.47
C HIS A 47 9.77 -10.04 -1.27
N PHE A 48 8.92 -9.62 -2.19
CA PHE A 48 8.19 -8.37 -2.14
C PHE A 48 6.69 -8.66 -2.26
N TYR A 49 5.90 -8.07 -1.39
CA TYR A 49 4.45 -8.23 -1.41
C TYR A 49 3.80 -6.85 -1.31
N ALA A 50 3.01 -6.50 -2.32
CA ALA A 50 2.18 -5.29 -2.27
C ALA A 50 0.84 -5.61 -1.58
N GLU A 51 0.18 -4.59 -1.05
CA GLU A 51 -1.24 -4.68 -0.64
C GLU A 51 -2.09 -5.25 -1.78
N ILE A 52 -1.95 -4.65 -2.97
CA ILE A 52 -2.51 -5.11 -4.24
C ILE A 52 -1.39 -5.12 -5.30
N ASP A 53 -1.19 -6.25 -5.97
CA ASP A 53 -0.36 -6.29 -7.18
C ASP A 53 -1.13 -5.72 -8.38
N ALA A 54 -1.10 -4.39 -8.52
CA ALA A 54 -1.83 -3.67 -9.56
C ALA A 54 -1.30 -3.91 -10.99
N ILE A 55 -0.23 -4.69 -11.15
CA ILE A 55 0.38 -5.03 -12.44
C ILE A 55 0.30 -6.55 -12.72
N ASP A 56 -0.42 -7.32 -11.92
CA ASP A 56 -0.80 -8.71 -12.23
C ASP A 56 -2.10 -8.75 -13.04
N ASP A 57 -2.01 -9.15 -14.31
CA ASP A 57 -3.17 -9.28 -15.19
C ASP A 57 -4.21 -10.27 -14.64
N THR A 58 -3.77 -11.32 -13.92
CA THR A 58 -4.64 -12.35 -13.36
C THR A 58 -5.57 -11.76 -12.30
N PHE A 59 -5.01 -11.02 -11.35
CA PHE A 59 -5.79 -10.29 -10.33
C PHE A 59 -6.90 -9.48 -10.98
N TRP A 60 -6.61 -8.77 -12.06
CA TRP A 60 -7.58 -7.91 -12.69
C TRP A 60 -8.60 -8.61 -13.56
N ASP A 61 -8.21 -9.67 -14.26
CA ASP A 61 -9.13 -10.48 -15.04
C ASP A 61 -10.15 -11.17 -14.10
N ASP A 62 -9.69 -11.69 -12.96
CA ASP A 62 -10.55 -12.23 -11.90
C ASP A 62 -11.46 -11.14 -11.31
N PHE A 63 -10.91 -9.95 -11.07
CA PHE A 63 -11.65 -8.83 -10.51
C PHE A 63 -12.72 -8.32 -11.48
N LEU A 64 -12.40 -8.14 -12.76
CA LEU A 64 -13.35 -7.72 -13.79
C LEU A 64 -14.44 -8.78 -14.00
N LEU A 65 -14.07 -10.07 -14.03
CA LEU A 65 -15.02 -11.18 -14.13
C LEU A 65 -16.03 -11.14 -12.97
N CYS A 66 -15.56 -10.90 -11.75
CA CYS A 66 -16.43 -10.66 -10.61
C CYS A 66 -17.44 -9.53 -10.85
N LEU A 67 -16.97 -8.35 -11.30
CA LEU A 67 -17.84 -7.18 -11.47
C LEU A 67 -18.97 -7.45 -12.45
N VAL A 68 -18.65 -8.10 -13.56
CA VAL A 68 -19.60 -8.51 -14.59
C VAL A 68 -20.62 -9.47 -14.00
N ASN A 69 -20.18 -10.51 -13.29
CA ASN A 69 -21.07 -11.52 -12.70
C ASN A 69 -22.01 -10.95 -11.63
N ARG A 70 -21.63 -9.85 -10.96
CA ARG A 70 -22.45 -9.21 -9.91
C ARG A 70 -23.33 -8.04 -10.40
N SER A 71 -23.40 -7.78 -11.71
CA SER A 71 -24.20 -6.68 -12.30
C SER A 71 -23.94 -5.30 -11.69
N LYS A 72 -22.74 -5.06 -11.14
CA LYS A 72 -22.40 -3.78 -10.51
C LYS A 72 -22.19 -2.72 -11.59
N ARG A 73 -22.92 -1.60 -11.51
CA ARG A 73 -22.83 -0.49 -12.46
C ARG A 73 -21.51 0.27 -12.25
N ILE A 74 -20.69 0.35 -13.30
CA ILE A 74 -19.48 1.15 -13.34
C ILE A 74 -19.88 2.61 -13.58
N GLU A 75 -19.89 3.45 -12.54
CA GLU A 75 -20.08 4.89 -12.69
C GLU A 75 -18.76 5.56 -13.09
N ARG A 76 -18.74 6.24 -14.24
CA ARG A 76 -17.56 6.97 -14.72
C ARG A 76 -17.33 8.22 -13.86
N SER A 77 -16.17 8.29 -13.22
CA SER A 77 -15.65 9.55 -12.67
C SER A 77 -14.92 10.33 -13.77
N THR A 78 -15.42 11.52 -14.10
CA THR A 78 -14.82 12.46 -15.06
C THR A 78 -14.24 13.64 -14.31
N ASN A 79 -12.93 13.65 -14.05
CA ASN A 79 -12.19 14.87 -13.72
C ASN A 79 -10.75 14.74 -14.20
N PRO A 80 -10.09 15.85 -14.59
CA PRO A 80 -8.72 15.87 -15.12
C PRO A 80 -7.67 15.83 -13.99
N VAL A 81 -6.51 15.17 -14.23
CA VAL A 81 -5.68 14.57 -13.15
C VAL A 81 -4.16 14.60 -13.42
N THR A 82 -3.34 14.72 -12.35
CA THR A 82 -1.88 14.99 -12.32
C THR A 82 -0.91 13.82 -12.67
N LYS A 83 -0.08 13.95 -13.72
CA LYS A 83 0.85 12.94 -14.31
C LYS A 83 1.93 12.34 -13.36
N GLY A 84 1.96 11.01 -13.15
CA GLY A 84 3.07 10.24 -12.55
C GLY A 84 2.75 8.82 -12.05
N GLU A 85 3.73 7.91 -12.11
CA GLU A 85 3.65 6.55 -11.58
C GLU A 85 3.58 6.53 -10.04
N LEU A 86 2.62 5.82 -9.46
CA LEU A 86 2.43 5.73 -8.01
C LEU A 86 3.57 4.97 -7.33
N LEU A 87 3.88 5.33 -6.08
CA LEU A 87 4.89 4.65 -5.27
C LEU A 87 4.65 3.13 -5.16
N ASP A 88 3.39 2.71 -4.99
CA ASP A 88 3.02 1.28 -4.87
C ASP A 88 3.36 0.49 -6.14
N ILE A 89 3.03 1.06 -7.30
CA ILE A 89 3.29 0.48 -8.62
C ILE A 89 4.79 0.45 -8.89
N TYR A 90 5.48 1.57 -8.63
CA TYR A 90 6.93 1.68 -8.80
C TYR A 90 7.68 0.61 -8.00
N LEU A 91 7.33 0.40 -6.73
CA LEU A 91 7.98 -0.63 -5.91
C LEU A 91 7.76 -2.03 -6.46
N THR A 92 6.57 -2.31 -7.01
CA THR A 92 6.25 -3.61 -7.59
C THR A 92 7.02 -3.85 -8.88
N LEU A 93 7.08 -2.85 -9.78
CA LEU A 93 7.90 -2.92 -11.00
C LEU A 93 9.38 -3.09 -10.67
N GLU A 94 9.89 -2.32 -9.71
CA GLU A 94 11.29 -2.40 -9.28
C GLU A 94 11.61 -3.76 -8.63
N ALA A 95 10.68 -4.33 -7.87
CA ALA A 95 10.85 -5.66 -7.31
C ALA A 95 10.94 -6.74 -8.40
N ARG A 96 10.09 -6.67 -9.43
CA ARG A 96 10.17 -7.54 -10.61
C ARG A 96 11.48 -7.35 -11.37
N ARG A 97 11.92 -6.09 -11.57
CA ARG A 97 13.21 -5.77 -12.22
C ARG A 97 14.41 -6.34 -11.45
N LEU A 98 14.31 -6.42 -10.13
CA LEU A 98 15.32 -7.02 -9.25
C LEU A 98 15.17 -8.54 -9.07
N ASN A 99 14.31 -9.19 -9.87
CA ASN A 99 14.02 -10.64 -9.82
C ASN A 99 13.63 -11.14 -8.41
N LYS A 100 12.94 -10.30 -7.63
CA LYS A 100 12.34 -10.74 -6.35
C LYS A 100 11.12 -11.61 -6.64
N THR A 101 10.77 -12.50 -5.72
CA THR A 101 9.44 -13.11 -5.72
C THR A 101 8.42 -12.03 -5.38
N VAL A 102 7.49 -11.76 -6.30
CA VAL A 102 6.45 -10.72 -6.14
C VAL A 102 5.09 -11.38 -5.92
N GLY A 103 4.29 -10.82 -5.00
CA GLY A 103 2.91 -11.25 -4.78
C GLY A 103 2.01 -10.15 -4.24
N SER A 104 0.72 -10.45 -4.16
CA SER A 104 -0.33 -9.59 -3.61
C SER A 104 -0.78 -10.11 -2.24
N LEU A 105 -1.01 -9.22 -1.28
CA LEU A 105 -1.55 -9.59 0.03
C LEU A 105 -3.07 -9.74 0.00
N GLU A 106 -3.73 -9.02 -0.89
CA GLU A 106 -5.17 -9.11 -1.12
C GLU A 106 -5.49 -9.80 -2.45
N SER A 107 -6.65 -10.46 -2.52
CA SER A 107 -7.14 -11.16 -3.72
C SER A 107 -8.32 -10.43 -4.35
N ALA A 108 -8.50 -10.62 -5.66
CA ALA A 108 -9.64 -10.11 -6.41
C ALA A 108 -10.98 -10.60 -5.85
N GLU A 109 -11.02 -11.88 -5.45
CA GLU A 109 -12.18 -12.50 -4.79
C GLU A 109 -12.59 -11.75 -3.53
N TYR A 110 -11.65 -11.29 -2.72
CA TYR A 110 -12.00 -10.53 -1.53
C TYR A 110 -12.60 -9.15 -1.84
N PHE A 111 -12.02 -8.44 -2.82
CA PHE A 111 -12.62 -7.19 -3.30
C PHE A 111 -14.00 -7.43 -3.92
N CYS A 112 -14.23 -8.63 -4.47
CA CYS A 112 -15.49 -9.04 -5.05
C CYS A 112 -16.58 -9.29 -4.01
N GLU A 113 -16.28 -10.14 -3.01
CA GLU A 113 -17.26 -10.87 -2.20
C GLU A 113 -18.04 -10.00 -1.24
N LYS A 114 -17.44 -8.95 -0.67
CA LYS A 114 -18.11 -8.11 0.33
C LYS A 114 -19.17 -7.23 -0.35
N GLU A 115 -20.44 -7.59 -0.13
CA GLU A 115 -21.63 -7.00 -0.77
C GLU A 115 -21.74 -5.47 -0.63
N SER A 116 -21.02 -4.84 0.31
CA SER A 116 -21.09 -3.40 0.60
C SER A 116 -20.09 -2.51 -0.15
N TRP A 117 -19.20 -3.04 -1.00
CA TRP A 117 -18.32 -2.17 -1.79
C TRP A 117 -19.16 -1.34 -2.79
N ARG A 118 -19.53 -0.12 -2.40
CA ARG A 118 -19.40 1.03 -3.30
C ARG A 118 -17.91 1.17 -3.51
N PHE A 119 -17.44 1.04 -4.76
CA PHE A 119 -16.03 1.26 -5.05
C PHE A 119 -15.67 2.66 -4.53
N ASN A 120 -14.86 2.72 -3.49
CA ASN A 120 -14.36 4.00 -2.99
C ASN A 120 -13.36 4.57 -4.01
N LEU A 121 -12.96 5.81 -3.80
CA LEU A 121 -12.08 6.52 -4.72
C LEU A 121 -10.79 5.70 -4.99
N THR A 122 -10.20 5.10 -3.96
CA THR A 122 -8.98 4.29 -4.06
C THR A 122 -9.17 3.05 -4.93
N THR A 123 -10.24 2.27 -4.78
CA THR A 123 -10.45 1.09 -5.63
C THR A 123 -10.67 1.48 -7.10
N TRP A 124 -11.44 2.55 -7.35
CA TRP A 124 -11.66 3.09 -8.70
C TRP A 124 -10.37 3.48 -9.41
N ILE A 125 -9.53 4.15 -8.64
CA ILE A 125 -8.22 4.61 -9.04
C ILE A 125 -7.36 3.45 -9.56
N ILE A 126 -7.30 2.36 -8.81
CA ILE A 126 -6.47 1.22 -9.18
C ILE A 126 -7.08 0.51 -10.41
N ILE A 127 -8.40 0.35 -10.48
CA ILE A 127 -9.12 -0.21 -11.64
C ILE A 127 -8.85 0.58 -12.92
N LEU A 128 -9.01 1.91 -12.86
CA LEU A 128 -8.76 2.80 -14.00
C LEU A 128 -7.29 2.77 -14.43
N THR A 129 -6.36 2.61 -13.47
CA THR A 129 -4.93 2.44 -13.76
C THR A 129 -4.68 1.21 -14.61
N TYR A 130 -5.22 0.07 -14.19
CA TYR A 130 -5.07 -1.18 -14.93
C TYR A 130 -5.67 -1.12 -16.33
N ILE A 131 -6.95 -0.73 -16.44
CA ILE A 131 -7.67 -0.71 -17.72
C ILE A 131 -6.93 0.18 -18.73
N LYS A 132 -6.42 1.34 -18.31
CA LYS A 132 -5.67 2.24 -19.20
C LYS A 132 -4.27 1.73 -19.54
N ASN A 133 -3.54 1.11 -18.60
CA ASN A 133 -2.25 0.46 -18.90
C ASN A 133 -2.41 -0.63 -19.97
N LYS A 134 -3.47 -1.46 -19.89
CA LYS A 134 -3.78 -2.51 -20.86
C LYS A 134 -4.17 -1.97 -22.26
N MET A 135 -4.68 -0.72 -22.34
CA MET A 135 -5.18 -0.12 -23.59
C MET A 135 -4.19 0.73 -24.41
N LYS A 136 -2.91 0.86 -24.00
CA LYS A 136 -1.75 1.54 -24.68
C LYS A 136 -1.33 2.90 -24.09
N ASN A 137 -0.11 2.91 -23.53
CA ASN A 137 0.92 3.98 -23.51
C ASN A 137 0.58 5.37 -22.95
N GLU A 138 -0.15 5.46 -21.83
CA GLU A 138 -0.22 6.71 -21.07
C GLU A 138 0.22 6.51 -19.61
N THR A 139 1.17 7.35 -19.17
CA THR A 139 1.60 7.41 -17.77
C THR A 139 0.47 7.91 -16.88
N PHE A 140 0.20 7.15 -15.84
CA PHE A 140 -0.96 7.28 -14.96
C PHE A 140 -1.02 8.59 -14.14
N SER A 141 -2.23 8.98 -13.67
CA SER A 141 -2.49 10.09 -12.73
C SER A 141 -3.74 9.89 -11.86
N ILE A 142 -3.60 10.06 -10.54
CA ILE A 142 -4.66 10.02 -9.49
C ILE A 142 -4.59 11.33 -8.72
N ASP A 143 -5.72 12.04 -8.61
CA ASP A 143 -5.88 13.13 -7.65
C ASP A 143 -6.67 12.55 -6.49
N LEU A 144 -5.96 11.98 -5.51
CA LEU A 144 -6.63 11.56 -4.29
C LEU A 144 -7.12 12.79 -3.51
N ILE A 145 -6.43 13.94 -3.60
CA ILE A 145 -6.73 15.12 -2.79
C ILE A 145 -6.26 16.40 -3.53
N ARG A 146 -6.90 17.56 -3.29
CA ARG A 146 -6.50 18.88 -3.86
C ARG A 146 -4.99 19.11 -3.72
N HIS A 147 -4.36 19.75 -4.71
CA HIS A 147 -2.91 20.02 -4.78
C HIS A 147 -2.31 20.53 -3.44
N ASP A 148 -2.98 21.45 -2.75
CA ASP A 148 -2.52 21.99 -1.46
C ASP A 148 -2.52 20.95 -0.32
N LEU A 149 -3.46 20.00 -0.35
CA LEU A 149 -3.46 18.89 0.60
C LEU A 149 -2.39 17.87 0.25
N ASN A 150 -2.05 17.66 -1.03
CA ASN A 150 -0.97 16.75 -1.40
C ASN A 150 0.37 17.19 -0.80
N GLU A 151 0.71 18.49 -0.79
CA GLU A 151 1.97 18.96 -0.20
C GLU A 151 2.04 18.77 1.32
N LEU A 152 0.95 19.04 2.05
CA LEU A 152 0.89 18.82 3.49
C LEU A 152 0.99 17.33 3.84
N ILE A 153 0.26 16.47 3.12
CA ILE A 153 0.30 15.01 3.31
C ILE A 153 1.70 14.47 3.03
N ILE A 154 2.32 14.90 1.93
CA ILE A 154 3.67 14.48 1.56
C ILE A 154 4.66 14.88 2.65
N LYS A 155 4.56 16.13 3.14
CA LYS A 155 5.43 16.63 4.21
C LYS A 155 5.26 15.80 5.49
N ASP A 156 4.03 15.62 5.96
CA ASP A 156 3.75 14.87 7.19
C ASP A 156 4.18 13.40 7.05
N TYR A 157 3.99 12.80 5.86
CA TYR A 157 4.44 11.44 5.57
C TYR A 157 5.96 11.31 5.66
N ILE A 158 6.70 12.24 5.04
CA ILE A 158 8.16 12.29 5.04
C ILE A 158 8.71 12.55 6.45
N CYS A 159 8.01 13.36 7.25
CA CYS A 159 8.38 13.67 8.62
C CYS A 159 7.92 12.61 9.63
N ASN A 160 7.25 11.54 9.21
CA ASN A 160 6.65 10.52 10.10
C ASN A 160 5.59 11.10 11.05
N GLU A 161 5.08 12.29 10.72
CA GLU A 161 4.15 13.12 11.49
C GLU A 161 2.70 12.87 11.11
N ILE A 162 2.44 12.02 10.10
CA ILE A 162 1.08 11.50 9.85
C ILE A 162 0.60 10.81 11.12
N ASP A 163 -0.29 11.50 11.83
CA ASP A 163 -0.90 11.05 13.05
C ASP A 163 -2.26 10.39 12.78
N ASN A 164 -2.80 9.76 13.82
CA ASN A 164 -4.11 9.13 13.75
C ASN A 164 -5.23 10.14 13.42
N THR A 165 -5.08 11.43 13.77
CA THR A 165 -6.12 12.46 13.59
C THR A 165 -6.22 12.88 12.13
N TYR A 166 -5.10 13.06 11.47
CA TYR A 166 -5.01 13.47 10.08
C TYR A 166 -5.47 12.34 9.15
N MET A 167 -5.04 11.11 9.40
CA MET A 167 -5.59 9.94 8.71
C MET A 167 -7.07 9.76 9.01
N LYS A 168 -7.51 10.01 10.24
CA LYS A 168 -8.93 9.98 10.59
C LYS A 168 -9.72 11.05 9.84
N ILE A 169 -9.19 12.26 9.61
CA ILE A 169 -9.85 13.27 8.78
C ILE A 169 -9.94 12.84 7.31
N LEU A 170 -8.90 12.20 6.78
CA LEU A 170 -8.89 11.65 5.42
C LEU A 170 -9.84 10.45 5.28
N LEU A 171 -10.00 9.66 6.34
CA LEU A 171 -10.81 8.44 6.38
C LEU A 171 -12.24 8.64 6.89
N GLU A 172 -12.56 9.72 7.62
CA GLU A 172 -13.92 10.04 8.10
C GLU A 172 -14.77 10.74 7.03
N LYS A 173 -14.14 11.31 6.00
CA LYS A 173 -14.87 11.87 4.86
C LYS A 173 -15.50 10.80 3.95
N ASN A 174 -15.08 9.55 4.09
CA ASN A 174 -15.63 8.39 3.37
C ASN A 174 -16.03 7.33 4.41
N ASP A 175 -17.02 6.48 4.19
CA ASP A 175 -17.41 5.39 5.11
C ASP A 175 -16.33 4.27 5.28
N ASP A 176 -15.04 4.57 5.07
CA ASP A 176 -13.96 3.63 4.76
C ASP A 176 -13.27 2.99 5.98
N LEU A 177 -13.48 3.52 7.21
CA LEU A 177 -12.75 3.04 8.39
C LEU A 177 -13.09 1.58 8.77
N GLN A 178 -14.36 1.18 8.69
CA GLN A 178 -14.77 -0.20 8.99
C GLN A 178 -14.23 -1.19 7.94
N HIS A 179 -14.03 -0.72 6.70
CA HIS A 179 -13.49 -1.52 5.61
C HIS A 179 -12.00 -1.83 5.83
N ILE A 180 -11.22 -0.87 6.35
CA ILE A 180 -9.79 -1.08 6.64
C ILE A 180 -9.59 -2.16 7.71
N GLU A 181 -10.37 -2.17 8.79
CA GLU A 181 -10.18 -3.19 9.84
C GLU A 181 -10.42 -4.63 9.35
N GLN A 182 -11.36 -4.82 8.41
CA GLN A 182 -11.63 -6.13 7.81
C GLN A 182 -10.50 -6.56 6.86
N ARG A 183 -9.95 -5.61 6.09
CA ARG A 183 -8.76 -5.83 5.25
C ARG A 183 -7.55 -6.19 6.11
N ASP A 184 -7.31 -5.45 7.18
CA ASP A 184 -6.23 -5.70 8.14
C ASP A 184 -6.27 -7.12 8.71
N GLU A 185 -7.47 -7.65 8.97
CA GLU A 185 -7.64 -9.02 9.42
C GLU A 185 -7.07 -10.00 8.40
N GLN A 186 -7.47 -9.90 7.15
CA GLN A 186 -7.03 -10.82 6.11
C GLN A 186 -5.56 -10.65 5.76
N ILE A 187 -5.11 -9.42 5.58
CA ILE A 187 -3.71 -9.08 5.32
C ILE A 187 -2.84 -9.67 6.43
N SER A 188 -3.24 -9.53 7.70
CA SER A 188 -2.48 -10.09 8.83
C SER A 188 -2.39 -11.62 8.79
N HIS A 189 -3.47 -12.32 8.46
CA HIS A 189 -3.46 -13.78 8.31
C HIS A 189 -2.60 -14.22 7.12
N HIS A 190 -2.61 -13.47 6.02
CA HIS A 190 -1.79 -13.77 4.86
C HIS A 190 -0.29 -13.60 5.19
N ILE A 191 0.10 -12.47 5.79
CA ILE A 191 1.47 -12.26 6.27
C ILE A 191 1.88 -13.38 7.24
N HIS A 192 1.01 -13.76 8.18
CA HIS A 192 1.29 -14.87 9.10
C HIS A 192 1.58 -16.19 8.36
N ARG A 193 0.76 -16.54 7.35
CA ARG A 193 1.00 -17.73 6.51
C ARG A 193 2.34 -17.65 5.78
N LEU A 194 2.66 -16.51 5.16
CA LEU A 194 3.92 -16.30 4.44
C LEU A 194 5.13 -16.47 5.36
N LEU A 195 5.08 -15.85 6.54
CA LEU A 195 6.19 -15.91 7.51
C LEU A 195 6.35 -17.31 8.13
N ASN A 196 5.26 -18.04 8.39
CA ASN A 196 5.32 -19.39 8.98
C ASN A 196 5.88 -20.46 8.02
N HIS A 197 5.69 -20.31 6.71
CA HIS A 197 6.17 -21.28 5.71
C HIS A 197 7.57 -20.95 5.20
N SER A 198 8.22 -19.91 5.75
CA SER A 198 9.49 -19.42 5.25
C SER A 198 10.68 -20.03 5.99
N ASN A 199 11.48 -20.82 5.27
CA ASN A 199 12.84 -21.14 5.69
C ASN A 199 13.78 -20.17 4.97
N ASN A 200 14.33 -19.20 5.72
CA ASN A 200 15.37 -18.27 5.26
C ASN A 200 14.94 -17.19 4.24
N ASN A 201 13.66 -16.86 4.13
CA ASN A 201 13.20 -15.75 3.28
C ASN A 201 13.17 -14.42 4.03
N ARG A 202 13.50 -13.34 3.32
CA ARG A 202 13.36 -11.97 3.80
C ARG A 202 12.25 -11.28 3.02
N TYR A 203 11.16 -10.91 3.70
CA TYR A 203 10.01 -10.27 3.08
C TYR A 203 10.04 -8.75 3.25
N PHE A 204 9.62 -8.05 2.20
CA PHE A 204 9.30 -6.63 2.23
C PHE A 204 7.83 -6.45 1.82
N PHE A 205 7.01 -6.02 2.77
CA PHE A 205 5.59 -5.75 2.57
C PHE A 205 5.38 -4.26 2.32
N ALA A 206 4.81 -3.87 1.19
CA ALA A 206 4.41 -2.50 0.87
C ALA A 206 2.89 -2.37 1.01
N ILE A 207 2.43 -1.69 2.06
CA ILE A 207 1.02 -1.64 2.46
C ILE A 207 0.63 -0.19 2.71
N GLY A 208 -0.56 0.23 2.29
CA GLY A 208 -1.06 1.58 2.47
C GLY A 208 -0.95 2.04 3.93
N ALA A 209 -0.50 3.28 4.12
CA ALA A 209 -0.26 3.91 5.41
C ALA A 209 -1.45 3.81 6.37
N ALA A 210 -2.67 3.86 5.84
CA ALA A 210 -3.91 3.78 6.60
C ALA A 210 -4.03 2.51 7.46
N HIS A 211 -3.45 1.38 6.99
CA HIS A 211 -3.44 0.10 7.70
C HIS A 211 -2.56 0.10 8.97
N MET A 212 -1.70 1.12 9.14
CA MET A 212 -0.76 1.21 10.26
C MET A 212 -1.30 2.05 11.43
N PHE A 213 -2.43 2.73 11.22
CA PHE A 213 -2.99 3.74 12.12
C PHE A 213 -4.43 3.41 12.51
N GLY A 214 -4.98 4.11 13.52
CA GLY A 214 -6.35 3.86 14.02
C GLY A 214 -6.43 3.05 15.32
N ARG A 215 -7.65 2.87 15.86
CA ARG A 215 -7.89 2.31 17.21
C ARG A 215 -7.78 0.78 17.25
N ARG A 216 -7.28 0.26 18.39
CA ARG A 216 -7.26 -1.13 18.93
C ARG A 216 -6.90 -2.34 18.04
N GLN A 217 -7.15 -2.36 16.72
CA GLN A 217 -6.95 -3.54 15.86
C GLN A 217 -6.35 -3.24 14.47
N ASN A 218 -5.45 -2.27 14.36
CA ASN A 218 -4.69 -2.06 13.11
C ASN A 218 -3.77 -3.25 12.77
N LEU A 219 -3.22 -3.27 11.56
CA LEU A 219 -2.37 -4.37 11.07
C LEU A 219 -1.23 -4.72 12.03
N ILE A 220 -0.52 -3.72 12.55
CA ILE A 220 0.62 -3.93 13.46
C ILE A 220 0.16 -4.61 14.74
N VAL A 221 -0.98 -4.21 15.30
CA VAL A 221 -1.55 -4.87 16.48
C VAL A 221 -1.94 -6.31 16.19
N ARG A 222 -2.55 -6.59 15.04
CA ARG A 222 -2.94 -7.95 14.64
C ARG A 222 -1.74 -8.87 14.47
N LEU A 223 -0.68 -8.40 13.82
CA LEU A 223 0.55 -9.18 13.69
C LEU A 223 1.22 -9.45 15.04
N LYS A 224 1.17 -8.49 15.99
CA LYS A 224 1.62 -8.75 17.37
C LYS A 224 0.80 -9.82 18.08
N LYS A 225 -0.51 -9.96 17.78
CA LYS A 225 -1.36 -11.04 18.32
C LYS A 225 -0.96 -12.42 17.81
N PHE A 226 -0.37 -12.53 16.62
CA PHE A 226 0.24 -13.77 16.12
C PHE A 226 1.58 -14.11 16.79
N GLY A 227 2.08 -13.28 17.71
CA GLY A 227 3.32 -13.50 18.45
C GLY A 227 4.56 -12.85 17.84
N TYR A 228 4.42 -12.08 16.74
CA TYR A 228 5.57 -11.39 16.15
C TYR A 228 6.01 -10.20 17.01
N LYS A 229 7.32 -10.12 17.27
CA LYS A 229 7.94 -8.90 17.80
C LYS A 229 8.14 -7.92 16.63
N ILE A 230 7.46 -6.77 16.70
CA ILE A 230 7.48 -5.75 15.66
C ILE A 230 7.90 -4.41 16.25
N THR A 231 8.91 -3.80 15.64
CA THR A 231 9.50 -2.52 16.05
C THR A 231 9.33 -1.49 14.94
N ARG A 232 8.84 -0.29 15.28
CA ARG A 232 8.85 0.85 14.35
C ARG A 232 10.29 1.34 14.26
N ILE A 233 10.81 1.49 13.04
CA ILE A 233 12.15 2.04 12.81
C ILE A 233 11.97 3.52 12.47
N CYS A 234 12.45 4.39 13.36
CA CYS A 234 12.55 5.82 13.09
C CYS A 234 13.92 6.09 12.45
N THR A 235 13.92 6.58 11.23
CA THR A 235 15.15 6.78 10.44
C THR A 235 15.49 8.26 10.38
N TYR A 236 16.15 8.81 11.42
CA TYR A 236 16.58 10.21 11.39
C TYR A 236 17.79 10.38 10.46
N GLN A 237 17.67 11.24 9.44
CA GLN A 237 18.84 11.70 8.69
C GLN A 237 19.49 12.84 9.47
N ASN A 238 20.65 12.57 10.08
CA ASN A 238 21.53 13.63 10.58
C ASN A 238 22.05 14.46 9.40
N ARG A 239 21.95 15.79 9.54
CA ARG A 239 22.54 16.75 8.59
C ARG A 239 24.06 16.60 8.59
N ILE A 240 24.67 16.63 7.41
CA ILE A 240 25.98 17.26 7.22
C ILE A 240 25.68 18.71 6.83
#